data_AF-A0A0R0DPR5-F1
#
_entry.id   AF-A0A0R0DPR5-F1
#
_cell.length_a   1.000
_cell.length_b   1.000
_cell.length_c   1.000
_cell.angle_alpha   90.00
_cell.angle_beta   90.00
_cell.angle_gamma   90.00
#
_symmetry.space_group_name_H-M   'P 1'
#
loop_
_entity.id
_entity.type
_entity.pdbx_description
1 polymer ?
#
loop_
_entity_poly.entity_id
_entity_poly.type
_entity_poly.pdbx_seq_one_letter_code
_entity_poly.pdbx_strand_id
1 'polypeptide(L)'
;MLSLALWLSRALITARLTRSVQHEFDKKLEQLKSEFRAAEKTLEASLAQRSAELESLRTGALSGITQRRALLDKRRLEAIDQLWGTWIANQSARSLAMTMSVMKLENLAEQVTKDDRVREFIRVSGGGFDPSKLNYVTANLARPYVSDMAWALFSAMQAITGYYVAHWVALSHGIDSRKMVANEAVQKLILAVAPEYKDYLEANGLSASYHLLERFDTLLLAELKRMATDSQQDKESVEQAAQILEHARSLNEKVQPAAAG
;
A
#
# COMPACT_ATOMS: atom_id res chain seq x y z
N MET A 1 -17.24 -85.09 -60.88
CA MET A 1 -16.15 -84.16 -61.23
C MET A 1 -16.56 -82.69 -61.08
N LEU A 2 -17.64 -82.22 -61.73
CA LEU A 2 -18.10 -80.82 -61.63
C LEU A 2 -18.52 -80.34 -60.23
N SER A 3 -19.14 -81.19 -59.41
CA SER A 3 -19.58 -80.85 -58.05
C SER A 3 -18.42 -80.64 -57.06
N LEU A 4 -17.36 -81.44 -57.19
CA LEU A 4 -16.16 -81.32 -56.34
C LEU A 4 -15.37 -80.05 -56.67
N ALA A 5 -15.29 -79.70 -57.96
CA ALA A 5 -14.64 -78.47 -58.42
C ALA A 5 -15.38 -77.21 -57.95
N LEU A 6 -16.73 -77.23 -57.93
CA LEU A 6 -17.54 -76.13 -57.43
C LEU A 6 -17.42 -75.93 -55.91
N TRP A 7 -17.28 -77.02 -55.16
CA TRP A 7 -17.11 -76.96 -53.71
C TRP A 7 -15.70 -76.47 -53.33
N LEU A 8 -14.67 -76.95 -54.01
CA LEU A 8 -13.28 -76.48 -53.85
C LEU A 8 -13.13 -75.00 -54.25
N SER A 9 -13.78 -74.57 -55.34
CA SER A 9 -13.74 -73.16 -55.75
C SER A 9 -14.43 -72.27 -54.71
N ARG A 10 -15.58 -72.69 -54.18
CA ARG A 10 -16.26 -71.97 -53.10
C ARG A 10 -15.41 -71.91 -51.83
N ALA A 11 -14.80 -73.02 -51.40
CA ALA A 11 -13.93 -73.06 -50.23
C ALA A 11 -12.70 -72.14 -50.39
N LEU A 12 -12.07 -72.14 -51.57
CA LEU A 12 -10.91 -71.28 -51.88
C LEU A 12 -11.28 -69.79 -51.93
N ILE A 13 -12.42 -69.45 -52.54
CA ILE A 13 -12.92 -68.07 -52.61
C ILE A 13 -13.24 -67.58 -51.20
N THR A 14 -13.96 -68.38 -50.39
CA THR A 14 -14.31 -68.00 -49.02
C THR A 14 -13.06 -67.83 -48.16
N ALA A 15 -12.10 -68.76 -48.24
CA ALA A 15 -10.85 -68.67 -47.50
C ALA A 15 -9.99 -67.45 -47.89
N ARG A 16 -9.93 -67.09 -49.18
CA ARG A 16 -9.24 -65.86 -49.63
C ARG A 16 -9.97 -64.60 -49.18
N LEU A 17 -11.30 -64.56 -49.28
CA LEU A 17 -12.08 -63.40 -48.86
C LEU A 17 -11.93 -63.16 -47.36
N THR A 18 -12.04 -64.21 -46.53
CA THR A 18 -11.87 -64.12 -45.08
C THR A 18 -10.45 -63.68 -44.70
N ARG A 19 -9.41 -64.23 -45.32
CA ARG A 19 -8.02 -63.77 -45.07
C ARG A 19 -7.80 -62.33 -45.52
N SER A 20 -8.38 -61.91 -46.64
CA SER A 20 -8.28 -60.53 -47.12
C SER A 20 -8.93 -59.55 -46.15
N VAL A 21 -10.13 -59.88 -45.67
CA VAL A 21 -10.88 -59.08 -44.69
C VAL A 21 -10.16 -59.04 -43.34
N GLN A 22 -9.67 -60.19 -42.87
CA GLN A 22 -8.91 -60.29 -41.61
C GLN A 22 -7.62 -59.47 -41.68
N HIS A 23 -6.88 -59.55 -42.78
CA HIS A 23 -5.69 -58.73 -42.99
C HIS A 23 -5.99 -57.23 -43.03
N GLU A 24 -7.10 -56.82 -43.64
CA GLU A 24 -7.55 -55.42 -43.62
C GLU A 24 -7.91 -54.95 -42.20
N PHE A 25 -8.59 -55.78 -41.41
CA PHE A 25 -8.92 -55.47 -40.03
C PHE A 25 -7.69 -55.41 -39.13
N ASP A 26 -6.77 -56.37 -39.26
CA ASP A 26 -5.51 -56.37 -38.53
C ASP A 26 -4.70 -55.12 -38.87
N LYS A 27 -4.61 -54.76 -40.15
CA LYS A 27 -3.94 -53.53 -40.60
C LYS A 27 -4.60 -52.28 -40.03
N LYS A 28 -5.93 -52.18 -40.04
CA LYS A 28 -6.68 -51.05 -39.46
C LYS A 28 -6.52 -50.98 -37.94
N LEU A 29 -6.51 -52.12 -37.24
CA LEU A 29 -6.29 -52.18 -35.80
C LEU A 29 -4.86 -51.78 -35.40
N GLU A 30 -3.86 -52.23 -36.14
CA GLU A 30 -2.46 -51.84 -35.96
C GLU A 30 -2.30 -50.33 -36.19
N GLN A 31 -2.93 -49.82 -37.24
CA GLN A 31 -2.93 -48.40 -37.57
C GLN A 31 -3.64 -47.56 -36.48
N LEU A 32 -4.82 -47.97 -36.03
CA LEU A 32 -5.54 -47.30 -34.94
C LEU A 32 -4.75 -47.31 -33.63
N LYS A 33 -4.12 -48.43 -33.28
CA LYS A 33 -3.24 -48.53 -32.10
C LYS A 33 -2.04 -47.60 -32.21
N SER A 34 -1.45 -47.50 -33.40
CA SER A 34 -0.34 -46.59 -33.68
C SER A 34 -0.78 -45.13 -33.54
N GLU A 35 -1.91 -44.77 -34.13
CA GLU A 35 -2.51 -43.43 -34.04
C GLU A 35 -2.84 -43.07 -32.59
N PHE A 36 -3.45 -43.98 -31.82
CA PHE A 36 -3.72 -43.76 -30.40
C PHE A 36 -2.45 -43.52 -29.58
N ARG A 37 -1.40 -44.34 -29.78
CA ARG A 37 -0.12 -44.16 -29.08
C ARG A 37 0.57 -42.85 -29.46
N ALA A 38 0.48 -42.44 -30.71
CA ALA A 38 1.02 -41.17 -31.17
C ALA A 38 0.26 -39.98 -30.56
N ALA A 39 -1.08 -40.07 -30.51
CA ALA A 39 -1.93 -39.07 -29.88
C ALA A 39 -1.65 -38.96 -28.37
N GLU A 40 -1.57 -40.10 -27.66
CA GLU A 40 -1.26 -40.17 -26.23
C GLU A 40 0.08 -39.50 -25.90
N LYS A 41 1.16 -39.87 -26.62
CA LYS A 41 2.48 -39.25 -26.43
C LYS A 41 2.48 -37.74 -26.69
N THR A 42 1.74 -37.31 -27.72
CA THR A 42 1.63 -35.88 -28.05
C THR A 42 0.89 -35.14 -26.95
N LEU A 43 -0.17 -35.75 -26.41
CA LEU A 43 -0.98 -35.19 -25.34
C LEU A 43 -0.17 -35.11 -24.03
N GLU A 44 0.55 -36.17 -23.66
CA GLU A 44 1.48 -36.17 -22.52
C GLU A 44 2.56 -35.08 -22.65
N ALA A 45 3.21 -34.97 -23.82
CA ALA A 45 4.22 -33.94 -24.05
C ALA A 45 3.63 -32.53 -23.94
N SER A 46 2.43 -32.32 -24.48
CA SER A 46 1.72 -31.04 -24.39
C SER A 46 1.33 -30.69 -22.95
N LEU A 47 0.91 -31.67 -22.16
CA LEU A 47 0.60 -31.50 -20.74
C LEU A 47 1.85 -31.16 -19.95
N ALA A 48 2.96 -31.88 -20.19
CA ALA A 48 4.25 -31.61 -19.55
C ALA A 48 4.73 -30.18 -19.86
N GLN A 49 4.69 -29.76 -21.13
CA GLN A 49 5.08 -28.41 -21.54
C GLN A 49 4.20 -27.34 -20.88
N ARG A 50 2.87 -27.51 -20.89
CA ARG A 50 1.95 -26.56 -20.25
C ARG A 50 2.12 -26.52 -18.73
N SER A 51 2.43 -27.66 -18.10
CA SER A 51 2.68 -27.71 -16.66
C SER A 51 3.96 -26.95 -16.27
N ALA A 52 5.01 -27.05 -17.09
CA ALA A 52 6.24 -26.29 -16.92
C ALA A 52 6.03 -24.78 -17.13
N GLU A 53 5.23 -24.40 -18.13
CA GLU A 53 4.86 -23.01 -18.38
C GLU A 53 4.06 -22.41 -17.22
N LEU A 54 3.08 -23.15 -16.69
CA LEU A 54 2.31 -22.76 -15.50
C LEU A 54 3.20 -22.54 -14.28
N GLU A 55 4.15 -23.46 -14.04
CA GLU A 55 5.04 -23.34 -12.89
C GLU A 55 6.03 -22.17 -13.02
N SER A 56 6.50 -21.91 -14.24
CA SER A 56 7.31 -20.73 -14.57
C SER A 56 6.54 -19.43 -14.34
N LEU A 57 5.29 -19.34 -14.84
CA LEU A 57 4.42 -18.19 -14.63
C LEU A 57 4.11 -17.98 -13.15
N ARG A 58 3.83 -19.06 -12.40
CA ARG A 58 3.58 -19.01 -10.97
C ARG A 58 4.80 -18.48 -10.21
N THR A 59 5.97 -19.02 -10.50
CA THR A 59 7.23 -18.61 -9.87
C THR A 59 7.55 -17.15 -10.20
N GLY A 60 7.39 -16.75 -11.46
CA GLY A 60 7.59 -15.38 -11.91
C GLY A 60 6.61 -14.40 -11.26
N ALA A 61 5.32 -14.75 -11.18
CA ALA A 61 4.29 -13.92 -10.55
C ALA A 61 4.53 -13.76 -9.04
N LEU A 62 4.81 -14.86 -8.33
CA LEU A 62 5.12 -14.84 -6.90
C LEU A 62 6.38 -14.03 -6.60
N SER A 63 7.42 -14.19 -7.41
CA SER A 63 8.66 -13.42 -7.32
C SER A 63 8.40 -11.92 -7.52
N GLY A 64 7.65 -11.54 -8.56
CA GLY A 64 7.29 -10.16 -8.84
C GLY A 64 6.45 -9.52 -7.73
N ILE A 65 5.49 -10.26 -7.17
CA ILE A 65 4.69 -9.82 -6.01
C ILE A 65 5.58 -9.59 -4.80
N THR A 66 6.48 -10.53 -4.50
CA THR A 66 7.42 -10.42 -3.37
C THR A 66 8.35 -9.21 -3.53
N GLN A 67 8.88 -8.98 -4.73
CA GLN A 67 9.73 -7.84 -5.01
C GLN A 67 8.97 -6.51 -4.87
N ARG A 68 7.74 -6.43 -5.39
CA ARG A 68 6.91 -5.23 -5.25
C ARG A 68 6.62 -4.92 -3.78
N ARG A 69 6.34 -5.93 -2.97
CA ARG A 69 6.13 -5.76 -1.52
C ARG A 69 7.37 -5.24 -0.83
N ALA A 70 8.53 -5.87 -1.05
CA ALA A 70 9.79 -5.41 -0.47
C ALA A 70 10.08 -3.94 -0.81
N LEU A 71 9.74 -3.49 -2.03
CA LEU A 71 9.84 -2.08 -2.41
C LEU A 71 8.83 -1.19 -1.69
N LEU A 72 7.57 -1.63 -1.54
CA LEU A 72 6.55 -0.88 -0.80
C LEU A 72 6.88 -0.78 0.69
N ASP A 73 7.35 -1.86 1.31
CA ASP A 73 7.78 -1.89 2.71
C ASP A 73 8.97 -0.96 2.91
N LYS A 74 9.94 -0.98 1.99
CA LYS A 74 11.05 -0.02 2.00
C LYS A 74 10.54 1.42 1.95
N ARG A 75 9.59 1.73 1.05
CA ARG A 75 9.01 3.08 0.97
C ARG A 75 8.23 3.47 2.22
N ARG A 76 7.52 2.52 2.84
CA ARG A 76 6.82 2.72 4.10
C ARG A 76 7.78 3.05 5.23
N LEU A 77 8.87 2.30 5.37
CA LEU A 77 9.92 2.58 6.37
C LEU A 77 10.59 3.93 6.12
N GLU A 78 10.96 4.24 4.87
CA GLU A 78 11.50 5.55 4.49
C GLU A 78 10.52 6.68 4.84
N ALA A 79 9.22 6.48 4.63
CA ALA A 79 8.20 7.47 4.95
C ALA A 79 8.01 7.68 6.46
N ILE A 80 8.10 6.60 7.25
CA ILE A 80 8.14 6.68 8.72
C ILE A 80 9.33 7.55 9.17
N ASP A 81 10.52 7.27 8.65
CA ASP A 81 11.75 8.02 8.95
C ASP A 81 11.64 9.49 8.52
N GLN A 82 11.07 9.75 7.34
CA GLN A 82 10.84 11.10 6.84
C GLN A 82 9.87 11.88 7.73
N LEU A 83 8.75 11.27 8.15
CA LEU A 83 7.75 11.94 8.98
C LEU A 83 8.30 12.25 10.37
N TRP A 84 8.91 11.24 11.02
CA TRP A 84 9.48 11.40 12.35
C TRP A 84 10.73 12.30 12.35
N GLY A 85 11.59 12.15 11.35
CA GLY A 85 12.76 13.00 11.14
C GLY A 85 12.37 14.46 10.90
N THR A 86 11.27 14.71 10.17
CA THR A 86 10.73 16.07 10.01
C THR A 86 10.27 16.65 11.35
N TRP A 87 9.61 15.84 12.19
CA TRP A 87 9.20 16.29 13.51
C TRP A 87 10.40 16.67 14.40
N ILE A 88 11.45 15.84 14.42
CA ILE A 88 12.70 16.14 15.14
C ILE A 88 13.40 17.38 14.57
N ALA A 89 13.52 17.49 13.24
CA ALA A 89 14.19 18.62 12.61
C ALA A 89 13.51 19.96 12.95
N ASN A 90 12.20 19.94 13.17
CA ASN A 90 11.41 21.11 13.54
C ASN A 90 11.25 21.28 15.07
N GLN A 91 12.07 20.61 15.89
CA GLN A 91 12.00 20.71 17.35
C GLN A 91 12.19 22.15 17.87
N SER A 92 12.91 23.00 17.14
CA SER A 92 13.03 24.43 17.47
C SER A 92 11.67 25.15 17.48
N ALA A 93 10.73 24.78 16.61
CA ALA A 93 9.37 25.31 16.62
C ALA A 93 8.59 24.86 17.86
N ARG A 94 8.84 23.64 18.34
CA ARG A 94 8.25 23.15 19.60
C ARG A 94 8.81 23.90 20.81
N SER A 95 10.11 24.15 20.84
CA SER A 95 10.72 24.97 21.89
C SER A 95 10.15 26.39 21.90
N LEU A 96 9.95 26.99 20.73
CA LEU A 96 9.27 28.27 20.63
C LEU A 96 7.82 28.20 21.13
N ALA A 97 7.07 27.16 20.74
CA ALA A 97 5.72 26.95 21.22
C ALA A 97 5.65 26.83 22.74
N MET A 98 6.61 26.14 23.37
CA MET A 98 6.74 26.07 24.83
C MET A 98 6.91 27.47 25.42
N THR A 99 7.88 28.25 24.94
CA THR A 99 8.13 29.62 25.41
C THR A 99 6.89 30.50 25.26
N MET A 100 6.20 30.42 24.12
CA MET A 100 5.00 31.21 23.83
C MET A 100 3.79 30.75 24.65
N SER A 101 3.69 29.47 25.02
CA SER A 101 2.56 28.94 25.81
C SER A 101 2.54 29.46 27.25
N VAL A 102 3.70 29.80 27.82
CA VAL A 102 3.82 30.39 29.15
C VAL A 102 3.41 31.88 29.13
N MET A 103 3.38 32.48 27.94
CA MET A 103 3.02 33.88 27.76
C MET A 103 1.51 34.04 27.56
N LYS A 104 0.92 35.04 28.20
CA LYS A 104 -0.47 35.44 27.94
C LYS A 104 -0.52 36.20 26.61
N LEU A 105 -0.69 35.46 25.50
CA LEU A 105 -0.68 35.98 24.13
C LEU A 105 -1.63 37.16 23.95
N GLU A 106 -2.79 37.11 24.61
CA GLU A 106 -3.83 38.15 24.56
C GLU A 106 -3.36 39.47 25.16
N ASN A 107 -2.63 39.40 26.29
CA ASN A 107 -2.08 40.58 26.97
C ASN A 107 -0.92 41.18 26.17
N LEU A 108 -0.08 40.33 25.57
CA LEU A 108 1.04 40.76 24.76
C LEU A 108 0.58 41.42 23.46
N ALA A 109 -0.44 40.87 22.80
CA ALA A 109 -0.98 41.42 21.55
C ALA A 109 -1.44 42.87 21.68
N GLU A 110 -1.97 43.28 22.82
CA GLU A 110 -2.31 44.68 23.06
C GLU A 110 -1.07 45.56 23.26
N GLN A 111 -0.08 45.07 24.01
CA GLN A 111 1.09 45.86 24.41
C GLN A 111 2.12 46.03 23.29
N VAL A 112 2.30 45.04 22.41
CA VAL A 112 3.28 45.10 21.30
C VAL A 112 2.99 46.20 20.27
N THR A 113 1.73 46.67 20.21
CA THR A 113 1.33 47.78 19.33
C THR A 113 1.73 49.15 19.90
N LYS A 114 2.00 49.21 21.21
CA LYS A 114 2.21 50.45 21.98
C LYS A 114 3.64 50.59 22.54
N ASP A 115 4.35 49.49 22.77
CA ASP A 115 5.66 49.48 23.43
C ASP A 115 6.70 48.64 22.66
N ASP A 116 7.74 49.32 22.16
CA ASP A 116 8.85 48.69 21.45
C ASP A 116 9.71 47.78 22.34
N ARG A 117 9.73 47.98 23.67
CA ARG A 117 10.44 47.09 24.60
C ARG A 117 9.76 45.73 24.69
N VAL A 118 8.43 45.70 24.66
CA VAL A 118 7.66 44.45 24.64
C VAL A 118 7.91 43.73 23.32
N ARG A 119 7.94 44.46 22.20
CA ARG A 119 8.30 43.90 20.89
C ARG A 119 9.70 43.28 20.88
N GLU A 120 10.68 43.97 21.45
CA GLU A 120 12.05 43.48 21.57
C GLU A 120 12.14 42.24 22.46
N PHE A 121 11.43 42.24 23.59
CA PHE A 121 11.36 41.09 24.47
C PHE A 121 10.84 39.84 23.75
N ILE A 122 9.77 39.97 22.95
CA ILE A 122 9.25 38.85 22.15
C ILE A 122 10.25 38.38 21.08
N ARG A 123 10.94 39.31 20.43
CA ARG A 123 11.97 38.94 19.46
C ARG A 123 13.10 38.15 20.10
N VAL A 124 13.60 38.59 21.25
CA VAL A 124 14.66 37.92 22.02
C VAL A 124 14.18 36.60 22.61
N SER A 125 12.92 36.49 23.03
CA SER A 125 12.36 35.25 23.58
C SER A 125 12.29 34.12 22.56
N GLY A 126 12.36 34.45 21.26
CA GLY A 126 12.50 33.45 20.20
C GLY A 126 13.82 32.68 20.23
N GLY A 127 14.81 33.11 21.01
CA GLY A 127 16.05 32.35 21.25
C GLY A 127 16.88 32.07 19.98
N GLY A 128 16.81 32.96 18.99
CA GLY A 128 17.45 32.74 17.68
C GLY A 128 16.69 31.79 16.76
N PHE A 129 15.41 31.52 17.04
CA PHE A 129 14.53 30.79 16.12
C PHE A 129 14.48 31.46 14.75
N ASP A 130 14.62 30.64 13.72
CA ASP A 130 14.61 31.07 12.32
C ASP A 130 13.52 30.29 11.57
N PRO A 131 12.39 30.95 11.22
CA PRO A 131 11.30 30.31 10.48
C PRO A 131 11.74 29.71 9.13
N SER A 132 12.81 30.23 8.52
CA SER A 132 13.29 29.75 7.22
C SER A 132 13.95 28.37 7.28
N LYS A 133 14.31 27.90 8.48
CA LYS A 133 14.90 26.58 8.70
C LYS A 133 13.87 25.47 8.89
N LEU A 134 12.58 25.81 8.94
CA LEU A 134 11.52 24.82 9.03
C LEU A 134 11.44 24.04 7.72
N ASN A 135 11.55 22.71 7.81
CA ASN A 135 11.42 21.83 6.67
C ASN A 135 10.13 21.02 6.81
N TYR A 136 9.20 21.23 5.88
CA TYR A 136 7.97 20.42 5.79
C TYR A 136 7.84 19.67 4.46
N VAL A 137 8.77 19.91 3.52
CA VAL A 137 8.76 19.27 2.20
C VAL A 137 9.01 17.77 2.34
N THR A 138 9.94 17.38 3.22
CA THR A 138 10.27 15.97 3.46
C THR A 138 9.07 15.19 4.00
N ALA A 139 8.25 15.78 4.88
CA ALA A 139 7.02 15.12 5.36
C ALA A 139 5.98 14.91 4.25
N ASN A 140 5.86 15.83 3.29
CA ASN A 140 4.92 15.66 2.17
C ASN A 140 5.26 14.45 1.28
N LEU A 141 6.55 14.11 1.17
CA LEU A 141 6.99 12.91 0.44
C LEU A 141 6.55 11.62 1.12
N ALA A 142 6.37 11.65 2.45
CA ALA A 142 5.90 10.51 3.23
C ALA A 142 4.39 10.25 3.04
N ARG A 143 3.61 11.27 2.64
CA ARG A 143 2.13 11.21 2.62
C ARG A 143 1.53 9.97 1.94
N PRO A 144 2.02 9.49 0.78
CA PRO A 144 1.43 8.34 0.10
C PRO A 144 1.65 7.00 0.82
N TYR A 145 2.60 6.94 1.75
CA TYR A 145 3.07 5.69 2.36
C TYR A 145 2.84 5.62 3.87
N VAL A 146 2.24 6.67 4.45
CA VAL A 146 1.85 6.70 5.86
C VAL A 146 0.35 6.51 6.02
N SER A 147 -0.07 6.01 7.19
CA SER A 147 -1.50 5.90 7.48
C SER A 147 -2.15 7.29 7.59
N ASP A 148 -3.46 7.36 7.35
CA ASP A 148 -4.21 8.59 7.52
C ASP A 148 -4.19 9.09 8.97
N MET A 149 -4.16 8.18 9.95
CA MET A 149 -4.04 8.55 11.36
C MET A 149 -2.67 9.16 11.66
N ALA A 150 -1.57 8.56 11.18
CA ALA A 150 -0.23 9.11 11.37
C ALA A 150 -0.12 10.51 10.76
N TRP A 151 -0.66 10.69 9.55
CA TRP A 151 -0.68 11.99 8.91
C TRP A 151 -1.54 13.02 9.62
N ALA A 152 -2.73 12.63 10.09
CA ALA A 152 -3.64 13.52 10.80
C ALA A 152 -3.01 14.02 12.11
N LEU A 153 -2.41 13.12 12.88
CA LEU A 153 -1.69 13.45 14.11
C LEU A 153 -0.53 14.42 13.84
N PHE A 154 0.31 14.10 12.85
CA PHE A 154 1.42 14.96 12.45
C PHE A 154 0.93 16.34 11.98
N SER A 155 -0.14 16.39 11.18
CA SER A 155 -0.73 17.64 10.70
C SER A 155 -1.28 18.49 11.86
N ALA A 156 -1.92 17.87 12.85
CA ALA A 156 -2.39 18.57 14.04
C ALA A 156 -1.23 19.13 14.87
N MET A 157 -0.14 18.37 15.02
CA MET A 157 1.07 18.83 15.71
C MET A 157 1.72 20.02 14.98
N GLN A 158 1.82 19.95 13.65
CA GLN A 158 2.29 21.07 12.82
C GLN A 158 1.39 22.30 12.92
N ALA A 159 0.07 22.10 12.97
CA ALA A 159 -0.89 23.19 13.12
C ALA A 159 -0.72 23.89 14.48
N ILE A 160 -0.51 23.13 15.56
CA ILE A 160 -0.23 23.68 16.89
C ILE A 160 1.08 24.47 16.89
N THR A 161 2.19 23.89 16.42
CA THR A 161 3.48 24.61 16.40
C THR A 161 3.44 25.81 15.46
N GLY A 162 2.79 25.67 14.31
CA GLY A 162 2.54 26.75 13.35
C GLY A 162 1.72 27.89 13.93
N TYR A 163 0.72 27.61 14.76
CA TYR A 163 -0.05 28.62 15.49
C TYR A 163 0.87 29.51 16.35
N TYR A 164 1.74 28.91 17.17
CA TYR A 164 2.65 29.66 18.03
C TYR A 164 3.73 30.40 17.23
N VAL A 165 4.29 29.79 16.18
CA VAL A 165 5.25 30.44 15.29
C VAL A 165 4.63 31.67 14.64
N ALA A 166 3.41 31.55 14.13
CA ALA A 166 2.69 32.65 13.48
C ALA A 166 2.41 33.80 14.46
N HIS A 167 1.99 33.49 15.70
CA HIS A 167 1.80 34.49 16.74
C HIS A 167 3.11 35.16 17.13
N TRP A 168 4.20 34.40 17.29
CA TRP A 168 5.51 34.96 17.60
C TRP A 168 5.99 35.91 16.49
N VAL A 169 5.86 35.53 15.22
CA VAL A 169 6.23 36.40 14.09
C VAL A 169 5.39 37.68 14.11
N ALA A 170 4.07 37.57 14.25
CA ALA A 170 3.18 38.74 14.29
C ALA A 170 3.54 39.70 15.43
N LEU A 171 3.67 39.16 16.66
CA LEU A 171 3.98 39.94 17.86
C LEU A 171 5.37 40.59 17.79
N SER A 172 6.37 39.89 17.24
CA SER A 172 7.72 40.43 17.02
C SER A 172 7.74 41.61 16.05
N HIS A 173 6.72 41.73 15.19
CA HIS A 173 6.54 42.85 14.26
C HIS A 173 5.49 43.86 14.75
N GLY A 174 5.01 43.74 16.00
CA GLY A 174 4.03 44.64 16.59
C GLY A 174 2.63 44.52 15.99
N ILE A 175 2.30 43.37 15.41
CA ILE A 175 0.99 43.07 14.83
C ILE A 175 0.14 42.39 15.91
N ASP A 176 -1.10 42.84 16.08
CA ASP A 176 -2.10 42.18 16.92
C ASP A 176 -2.48 40.82 16.32
N SER A 177 -2.03 39.74 16.99
CA SER A 177 -2.23 38.36 16.54
C SER A 177 -3.59 37.77 16.90
N ARG A 178 -4.43 38.47 17.70
CA ARG A 178 -5.71 37.92 18.18
C ARG A 178 -6.72 37.63 17.06
N LYS A 179 -6.65 38.37 15.95
CA LYS A 179 -7.58 38.27 14.81
C LYS A 179 -7.06 37.37 13.68
N MET A 180 -6.07 36.53 13.92
CA MET A 180 -5.53 35.65 12.89
C MET A 180 -6.54 34.57 12.48
N VAL A 181 -6.87 34.52 11.19
CA VAL A 181 -7.87 33.61 10.58
C VAL A 181 -7.50 32.12 10.76
N ALA A 182 -6.21 31.82 10.97
CA ALA A 182 -5.74 30.44 11.14
C ALA A 182 -6.25 29.74 12.40
N ASN A 183 -6.77 30.47 13.39
CA ASN A 183 -7.16 29.92 14.69
C ASN A 183 -8.26 28.84 14.56
N GLU A 184 -9.33 29.11 13.81
CA GLU A 184 -10.41 28.12 13.62
C GLU A 184 -9.95 26.86 12.89
N ALA A 185 -9.06 27.01 11.91
CA ALA A 185 -8.53 25.88 11.14
C ALA A 185 -7.67 24.96 12.02
N VAL A 186 -6.82 25.55 12.88
CA VAL A 186 -6.00 24.82 13.85
C VAL A 186 -6.90 24.06 14.83
N GLN A 187 -7.94 24.71 15.37
CA GLN A 187 -8.88 24.06 16.28
C GLN A 187 -9.58 22.86 15.64
N LYS A 188 -10.05 23.00 14.40
CA LYS A 188 -10.70 21.90 13.66
C LYS A 188 -9.77 20.71 13.47
N LEU A 189 -8.48 20.95 13.15
CA LEU A 189 -7.50 19.88 13.01
C LEU A 189 -7.22 19.15 14.32
N ILE A 190 -7.12 19.88 15.44
CA ILE A 190 -6.94 19.26 16.76
C ILE A 190 -8.15 18.39 17.12
N LEU A 191 -9.37 18.89 16.92
CA LEU A 191 -10.59 18.16 17.25
C LEU A 191 -10.86 16.97 16.32
N ALA A 192 -10.30 16.96 15.11
CA ALA A 192 -10.39 15.82 14.20
C ALA A 192 -9.62 14.61 14.72
N VAL A 193 -8.52 14.82 15.45
CA VAL A 193 -7.68 13.73 16.00
C VAL A 193 -7.94 13.48 17.49
N ALA A 194 -8.50 14.46 18.20
CA ALA A 194 -8.71 14.40 19.64
C ALA A 194 -9.99 15.15 20.06
N PRO A 195 -11.18 14.65 19.66
CA PRO A 195 -12.46 15.30 19.92
C PRO A 195 -12.76 15.45 21.43
N GLU A 196 -12.17 14.61 22.28
CA GLU A 196 -12.29 14.67 23.73
C GLU A 196 -11.73 15.95 24.37
N TYR A 197 -10.91 16.72 23.64
CA TYR A 197 -10.36 17.99 24.12
C TYR A 197 -11.21 19.22 23.74
N LYS A 198 -12.43 19.01 23.22
CA LYS A 198 -13.34 20.10 22.86
C LYS A 198 -13.56 21.07 24.01
N ASP A 199 -14.05 20.58 25.14
CA ASP A 199 -14.38 21.41 26.30
C ASP A 199 -13.13 22.09 26.88
N TYR A 200 -11.99 21.40 26.83
CA TYR A 200 -10.70 21.96 27.26
C TYR A 200 -10.27 23.15 26.40
N LEU A 201 -10.41 23.05 25.07
CA LEU A 201 -10.06 24.13 24.15
C LEU A 201 -11.08 25.27 24.18
N GLU A 202 -12.35 25.00 24.44
CA GLU A 202 -13.36 26.05 24.63
C GLU A 202 -13.10 26.84 25.91
N ALA A 203 -12.67 26.17 26.99
CA ALA A 203 -12.38 26.82 28.28
C ALA A 203 -11.05 27.58 28.30
N ASN A 204 -10.00 27.05 27.66
CA ASN A 204 -8.64 27.59 27.76
C ASN A 204 -8.12 28.26 26.48
N GLY A 205 -8.84 28.12 25.37
CA GLY A 205 -8.41 28.63 24.06
C GLY A 205 -7.26 27.84 23.44
N LEU A 206 -6.85 28.27 22.24
CA LEU A 206 -5.75 27.63 21.50
C LEU A 206 -4.37 27.89 22.11
N SER A 207 -4.23 28.90 22.97
CA SER A 207 -2.99 29.18 23.70
C SER A 207 -2.61 28.04 24.65
N ALA A 208 -3.55 27.16 25.03
CA ALA A 208 -3.32 25.97 25.84
C ALA A 208 -3.08 24.68 25.02
N SER A 209 -3.10 24.77 23.68
CA SER A 209 -2.94 23.61 22.79
C SER A 209 -1.54 23.00 22.81
N TYR A 210 -0.52 23.73 23.27
CA TYR A 210 0.84 23.22 23.48
C TYR A 210 0.87 21.94 24.33
N HIS A 211 0.03 21.87 25.37
CA HIS A 211 -0.04 20.72 26.27
C HIS A 211 -0.51 19.43 25.58
N LEU A 212 -1.12 19.53 24.40
CA LEU A 212 -1.56 18.39 23.60
C LEU A 212 -0.41 17.77 22.78
N LEU A 213 0.69 18.49 22.56
CA LEU A 213 1.79 18.03 21.71
C LEU A 213 2.43 16.73 22.21
N GLU A 214 2.64 16.59 23.53
CA GLU A 214 3.22 15.38 24.11
C GLU A 214 2.29 14.16 23.96
N ARG A 215 0.98 14.39 24.07
CA ARG A 215 -0.01 13.35 23.82
C ARG A 215 0.04 12.92 22.35
N PHE A 216 0.10 13.88 21.43
CA PHE A 216 0.13 13.60 20.00
C PHE A 216 1.44 12.93 19.56
N ASP A 217 2.58 13.29 20.17
CA ASP A 217 3.85 12.56 20.00
C ASP A 217 3.69 11.08 20.31
N THR A 218 3.07 10.78 21.45
CA THR A 218 2.90 9.40 21.94
C THR A 218 2.00 8.62 21.00
N LEU A 219 0.90 9.21 20.56
CA LEU A 219 -0.03 8.59 19.61
C LEU A 219 0.62 8.38 18.24
N LEU A 220 1.37 9.37 17.74
CA LEU A 220 2.08 9.28 16.48
C LEU A 220 3.13 8.17 16.53
N LEU A 221 3.94 8.11 17.58
CA LEU A 221 4.93 7.05 17.76
C LEU A 221 4.31 5.66 17.85
N ALA A 222 3.18 5.52 18.54
CA ALA A 222 2.46 4.26 18.61
C ALA A 222 1.97 3.83 17.21
N GLU A 223 1.42 4.76 16.44
CA GLU A 223 0.94 4.49 15.09
C GLU A 223 2.08 4.17 14.11
N LEU A 224 3.20 4.89 14.18
CA LEU A 224 4.38 4.60 13.36
C LEU A 224 4.99 3.23 13.69
N LYS A 225 5.04 2.85 14.98
CA LYS A 225 5.46 1.51 15.40
C LYS A 225 4.51 0.43 14.89
N ARG A 226 3.20 0.68 14.94
CA ARG A 226 2.21 -0.22 14.36
C ARG A 226 2.48 -0.39 12.87
N MET A 227 2.61 0.69 12.11
CA MET A 227 2.92 0.63 10.67
C MET A 227 4.23 -0.11 10.35
N ALA A 228 5.25 0.01 11.18
CA ALA A 228 6.52 -0.69 11.00
C ALA A 228 6.42 -2.20 11.26
N THR A 229 5.47 -2.62 12.10
CA THR A 229 5.30 -4.02 12.55
C THR A 229 4.12 -4.73 11.91
N ASP A 230 3.22 -3.99 11.24
CA ASP A 230 2.00 -4.57 10.70
C ASP A 230 2.28 -5.47 9.48
N SER A 231 2.13 -6.77 9.72
CA SER A 231 2.19 -7.87 8.74
C SER A 231 0.82 -8.16 8.10
N GLN A 232 -0.22 -7.40 8.41
CA GLN A 232 -1.59 -7.65 7.93
C GLN A 232 -1.68 -7.60 6.39
N GLN A 233 -0.90 -6.71 5.77
CA GLN A 233 -0.79 -6.57 4.32
C GLN A 233 -0.21 -7.82 3.62
N ASP A 234 0.57 -8.63 4.36
CA ASP A 234 1.15 -9.87 3.84
C ASP A 234 0.09 -10.94 3.60
N LYS A 235 -0.95 -11.01 4.44
CA LYS A 235 -2.00 -12.01 4.32
C LYS A 235 -2.93 -11.74 3.13
N GLU A 236 -3.46 -10.53 3.04
CA GLU A 236 -4.38 -10.14 1.96
C GLU A 236 -3.71 -10.27 0.58
N SER A 237 -2.44 -9.89 0.48
CA SER A 237 -1.71 -9.97 -0.79
C SER A 237 -1.39 -11.42 -1.19
N VAL A 238 -1.19 -12.34 -0.22
CA VAL A 238 -1.01 -13.78 -0.48
C VAL A 238 -2.33 -14.41 -0.90
N GLU A 239 -3.44 -14.05 -0.24
CA GLU A 239 -4.79 -14.46 -0.65
C GLU A 239 -5.13 -13.99 -2.06
N GLN A 240 -4.82 -12.73 -2.40
CA GLN A 240 -5.07 -12.21 -3.74
C GLN A 240 -4.21 -12.91 -4.79
N ALA A 241 -2.95 -13.23 -4.48
CA ALA A 241 -2.10 -14.04 -5.34
C ALA A 241 -2.66 -15.46 -5.53
N ALA A 242 -3.17 -16.08 -4.46
CA ALA A 242 -3.82 -17.39 -4.53
C ALA A 242 -5.07 -17.37 -5.40
N GLN A 243 -5.93 -16.35 -5.29
CA GLN A 243 -7.12 -16.17 -6.12
C GLN A 243 -6.78 -16.01 -7.60
N ILE A 244 -5.76 -15.22 -7.94
CA ILE A 244 -5.30 -15.05 -9.33
C ILE A 244 -4.82 -16.38 -9.91
N LEU A 245 -4.07 -17.18 -9.13
CA LEU A 245 -3.59 -18.50 -9.54
C LEU A 245 -4.76 -19.49 -9.76
N GLU A 246 -5.77 -19.44 -8.90
CA GLU A 246 -6.96 -20.28 -9.01
C GLU A 246 -7.77 -19.94 -10.26
N HIS A 247 -7.96 -18.65 -10.55
CA HIS A 247 -8.58 -18.19 -11.80
C HIS A 247 -7.81 -18.64 -13.04
N ALA A 248 -6.48 -18.51 -13.03
CA ALA A 248 -5.63 -18.97 -14.14
C ALA A 248 -5.76 -20.49 -14.39
N ARG A 249 -5.86 -21.29 -13.31
CA ARG A 249 -6.08 -22.74 -13.40
C ARG A 249 -7.44 -23.06 -14.01
N SER A 250 -8.50 -22.41 -13.54
CA SER A 250 -9.88 -22.62 -14.02
C SER A 250 -10.08 -22.23 -15.49
N LEU A 251 -9.37 -21.21 -15.97
CA LEU A 251 -9.39 -20.80 -17.37
C LEU A 251 -8.74 -21.86 -18.27
N ASN A 252 -7.63 -22.45 -17.83
CA ASN A 252 -6.92 -23.46 -18.61
C ASN A 252 -7.70 -24.78 -18.69
N GLU A 253 -8.38 -25.17 -17.61
CA GLU A 253 -9.30 -26.32 -17.60
C GLU A 253 -10.50 -26.13 -18.53
N LYS A 254 -11.04 -24.91 -18.65
CA LYS A 254 -12.18 -24.60 -19.55
C LYS A 254 -11.79 -24.52 -21.04
N VAL A 255 -10.53 -24.27 -21.36
CA VAL A 255 -10.03 -24.27 -22.74
C VAL A 255 -9.81 -25.70 -23.28
N GLN A 256 -9.62 -26.69 -22.41
CA GLN A 256 -9.46 -28.11 -22.78
C GLN A 256 -10.68 -28.76 -23.48
N PRO A 257 -11.95 -28.58 -23.03
CA PRO A 257 -13.09 -29.21 -23.71
C PRO A 257 -13.43 -28.59 -25.08
N ALA A 258 -12.95 -27.39 -25.39
CA ALA A 258 -13.27 -26.70 -26.65
C ALA A 258 -12.37 -27.11 -27.83
N ALA A 259 -11.22 -27.74 -27.58
CA ALA A 259 -10.25 -28.13 -28.62
C ALA A 259 -10.36 -29.59 -29.08
N ALA A 260 -11.35 -30.34 -28.56
CA ALA A 260 -11.58 -31.75 -28.86
C ALA A 260 -12.91 -32.03 -29.61
N GLY A 261 -13.53 -30.98 -30.18
CA GLY A 261 -14.78 -31.07 -30.96
C GLY A 261 -14.55 -30.97 -32.45
#